data_AF-A0A511TCE3-F1
#
_entry.id   AF-A0A511TCE3-F1
#
_cell.length_a   1.000
_cell.length_b   1.000
_cell.length_c   1.000
_cell.angle_alpha   90.00
_cell.angle_beta   90.00
_cell.angle_gamma   90.00
#
_symmetry.space_group_name_H-M   'P 1'
#
loop_
_entity.id
_entity.type
_entity.pdbx_description
1 polymer ?
#
loop_
_entity_poly.entity_id
_entity_poly.type
_entity_poly.pdbx_seq_one_letter_code
_entity_poly.pdbx_strand_id
1 'polypeptide(L)'
;MGVRWMLGWTLPLVALGYAEASSEAVVTPSTQGAPAPESPPRVELSYQDPSCNPAEAQQCLCVGSVGSAESALRELGLDAQVLRTTGVPCIRGDFDKDGAPDYAFPGKGFSCNGSVPVRVLFTSKGLVREVQSLPREVSCLQLYLPNKKPGRHGVPATSRDALVDWGEGNATWFYRYDGKRWNATRHLSESH
;
A
#
# COMPACT_ATOMS: atom_id res chain seq x y z
N MET A 1 -26.00 4.67 -43.37
CA MET A 1 -26.84 3.45 -43.37
C MET A 1 -26.31 2.60 -42.22
N GLY A 2 -26.91 2.65 -41.04
CA GLY A 2 -27.96 1.70 -40.58
C GLY A 2 -27.29 0.34 -40.34
N VAL A 3 -27.15 -0.15 -39.11
CA VAL A 3 -28.25 -0.76 -38.35
C VAL A 3 -28.03 -0.63 -36.84
N ARG A 4 -29.10 -0.22 -36.16
CA ARG A 4 -29.29 -0.05 -34.72
C ARG A 4 -29.95 -1.34 -34.21
N TRP A 5 -29.30 -2.07 -33.30
CA TRP A 5 -29.93 -3.21 -32.64
C TRP A 5 -30.36 -2.81 -31.22
N MET A 6 -31.67 -2.71 -31.04
CA MET A 6 -32.34 -2.67 -29.73
C MET A 6 -33.03 -4.02 -29.54
N LEU A 7 -32.68 -4.75 -28.48
CA LEU A 7 -33.43 -5.84 -27.90
C LEU A 7 -33.21 -5.71 -26.38
N GLY A 8 -34.20 -5.61 -25.50
CA GLY A 8 -35.60 -5.93 -25.68
C GLY A 8 -36.08 -6.94 -24.63
N TRP A 9 -36.21 -6.53 -23.36
CA TRP A 9 -37.16 -7.01 -22.32
C TRP A 9 -37.05 -8.50 -21.90
N THR A 10 -37.15 -8.91 -20.63
CA THR A 10 -38.33 -8.84 -19.73
C THR A 10 -37.92 -9.18 -18.28
N LEU A 11 -38.63 -8.58 -17.32
CA LEU A 11 -38.59 -8.92 -15.89
C LEU A 11 -39.78 -9.85 -15.55
N PRO A 12 -39.59 -10.97 -14.85
CA PRO A 12 -40.70 -11.65 -14.19
C PRO A 12 -40.93 -11.08 -12.79
N LEU A 13 -42.09 -10.43 -12.62
CA LEU A 13 -42.78 -10.21 -11.35
C LEU A 13 -43.23 -11.57 -10.80
N VAL A 14 -42.86 -11.91 -9.57
CA VAL A 14 -43.47 -13.02 -8.83
C VAL A 14 -44.09 -12.51 -7.54
N ALA A 15 -45.43 -12.59 -7.55
CA ALA A 15 -46.41 -12.80 -6.51
C ALA A 15 -46.12 -12.40 -5.05
N LEU A 16 -47.00 -11.50 -4.57
CA LEU A 16 -47.36 -11.36 -3.17
C LEU A 16 -47.87 -12.70 -2.60
N GLY A 17 -47.26 -13.15 -1.50
CA GLY A 17 -47.88 -14.05 -0.54
C GLY A 17 -48.29 -13.26 0.70
N TYR A 18 -49.59 -13.05 0.88
CA TYR A 18 -50.16 -12.68 2.18
C TYR A 18 -50.23 -13.95 3.04
N ALA A 19 -49.55 -13.92 4.19
CA ALA A 19 -49.79 -14.86 5.28
C ALA A 19 -50.26 -14.05 6.49
N GLU A 20 -51.57 -14.11 6.72
CA GLU A 20 -52.24 -13.73 7.96
C GLU A 20 -52.10 -14.91 8.93
N ALA A 21 -51.36 -14.76 10.03
CA ALA A 21 -51.43 -15.70 11.13
C ALA A 21 -50.89 -15.08 12.44
N SER A 22 -51.83 -14.95 13.38
CA SER A 22 -51.68 -15.15 14.82
C SER A 22 -50.73 -14.25 15.60
N SER A 23 -51.37 -13.32 16.32
CA SER A 23 -50.90 -12.70 17.54
C SER A 23 -50.54 -13.75 18.60
N GLU A 24 -49.25 -14.02 18.77
CA GLU A 24 -48.70 -14.41 20.07
C GLU A 24 -47.83 -13.26 20.57
N ALA A 25 -48.18 -12.73 21.73
CA ALA A 25 -47.43 -11.72 22.44
C ALA A 25 -46.09 -12.33 22.90
N VAL A 26 -45.11 -12.32 22.00
CA VAL A 26 -43.72 -12.56 22.34
C VAL A 26 -43.23 -11.36 23.13
N VAL A 27 -42.96 -11.61 24.41
CA VAL A 27 -42.16 -10.74 25.28
C VAL A 27 -40.92 -10.33 24.48
N THR A 28 -40.84 -9.07 24.10
CA THR A 28 -39.72 -8.51 23.36
C THR A 28 -38.53 -8.51 24.32
N PRO A 29 -37.48 -9.32 24.12
CA PRO A 29 -36.21 -9.02 24.74
C PRO A 29 -35.76 -7.68 24.17
N SER A 30 -35.44 -6.74 25.05
CA SER A 30 -34.86 -5.45 24.69
C SER A 30 -33.88 -5.62 23.53
N THR A 31 -34.21 -5.04 22.39
CA THR A 31 -33.31 -4.92 21.26
C THR A 31 -32.06 -4.23 21.77
N GLN A 32 -31.03 -5.01 22.07
CA GLN A 32 -29.67 -4.53 22.15
C GLN A 32 -29.44 -3.80 20.83
N GLY A 33 -29.34 -2.48 20.90
CA GLY A 33 -29.09 -1.64 19.73
C GLY A 33 -27.96 -2.27 18.93
N ALA A 34 -28.20 -2.50 17.65
CA ALA A 34 -27.19 -3.01 16.74
C ALA A 34 -25.90 -2.21 16.97
N PRO A 35 -24.74 -2.87 17.17
CA PRO A 35 -23.48 -2.16 17.31
C PRO A 35 -23.35 -1.22 16.11
N ALA A 36 -23.07 0.05 16.41
CA ALA A 36 -22.83 1.03 15.36
C ALA A 36 -21.78 0.47 14.39
N PRO A 37 -21.94 0.63 13.07
CA PRO A 37 -20.98 0.11 12.11
C PRO A 37 -19.59 0.63 12.48
N GLU A 38 -18.69 -0.28 12.85
CA GLU A 38 -17.31 0.06 13.17
C GLU A 38 -16.69 0.77 11.96
N SER A 39 -16.09 1.93 12.21
CA SER A 39 -15.43 2.68 11.15
C SER A 39 -14.32 1.82 10.53
N PRO A 40 -14.08 1.91 9.21
CA PRO A 40 -13.06 1.11 8.55
C PRO A 40 -11.69 1.36 9.20
N PRO A 41 -10.88 0.31 9.41
CA PRO A 41 -9.62 0.42 10.11
C PRO A 41 -8.65 1.32 9.34
N ARG A 42 -8.09 2.31 10.03
CA ARG A 42 -7.24 3.35 9.44
C ARG A 42 -5.76 2.99 9.47
N VAL A 43 -5.05 3.55 8.49
CA VAL A 43 -3.59 3.59 8.44
C VAL A 43 -3.12 4.79 9.26
N GLU A 44 -2.36 4.51 10.31
CA GLU A 44 -1.79 5.49 11.23
C GLU A 44 -0.35 5.07 11.50
N LEU A 45 0.57 5.57 10.69
CA LEU A 45 1.98 5.23 10.75
C LEU A 45 2.82 6.48 10.99
N SER A 46 3.87 6.31 11.78
CA SER A 46 4.90 7.32 12.01
C SER A 46 6.25 6.64 12.07
N TYR A 47 7.33 7.39 11.83
CA TYR A 47 8.65 6.87 12.12
C TYR A 47 8.84 6.74 13.63
N GLN A 48 9.41 5.61 14.06
CA GLN A 48 9.76 5.38 15.46
C GLN A 48 10.73 6.45 15.97
N ASP A 49 11.74 6.78 15.14
CA ASP A 49 12.58 7.95 15.32
C ASP A 49 12.09 9.07 14.39
N PRO A 50 11.51 10.16 14.93
CA PRO A 50 11.03 11.29 14.12
C PRO A 50 12.13 11.99 13.31
N SER A 51 13.41 11.80 13.67
CA SER A 51 14.55 12.36 12.95
C SER A 51 15.03 11.48 11.78
N CYS A 52 14.45 10.28 11.62
CA CYS A 52 14.87 9.37 10.56
C CYS A 52 14.56 9.95 9.17
N ASN A 53 15.60 10.10 8.36
CA ASN A 53 15.49 10.52 6.97
C ASN A 53 15.61 9.30 6.05
N PRO A 54 14.52 8.82 5.41
CA PRO A 54 14.55 7.61 4.57
C PRO A 54 15.33 7.78 3.25
N ALA A 55 15.74 9.00 2.89
CA ALA A 55 16.59 9.25 1.73
C ALA A 55 18.09 9.12 2.04
N GLU A 56 18.47 9.10 3.33
CA GLU A 56 19.86 9.06 3.78
C GLU A 56 20.14 7.83 4.66
N ALA A 57 19.20 7.48 5.54
CA ALA A 57 19.31 6.32 6.41
C ALA A 57 19.19 5.03 5.61
N GLN A 58 19.95 4.00 6.00
CA GLN A 58 19.82 2.66 5.42
C GLN A 58 18.49 2.00 5.80
N GLN A 59 17.93 2.37 6.95
CA GLN A 59 16.70 1.80 7.47
C GLN A 59 16.01 2.77 8.42
N CYS A 60 14.77 3.12 8.11
CA CYS A 60 13.84 3.74 9.06
C CYS A 60 12.83 2.70 9.52
N LEU A 61 12.38 2.82 10.78
CA LEU A 61 11.35 1.96 11.35
C LEU A 61 10.03 2.73 11.44
N CYS A 62 8.94 2.14 10.94
CA CYS A 62 7.59 2.65 11.17
C CYS A 62 6.97 1.96 12.37
N VAL A 63 6.20 2.72 13.15
CA VAL A 63 5.31 2.22 14.20
C VAL A 63 3.86 2.64 13.94
N GLY A 64 2.90 1.78 14.29
CA GLY A 64 1.47 2.10 14.29
C GLY A 64 0.56 1.04 13.65
N SER A 65 -0.46 1.48 12.90
CA SER A 65 -1.47 0.63 12.26
C SER A 65 -1.43 0.74 10.75
N VAL A 66 -1.57 -0.38 10.04
CA VAL A 66 -1.70 -0.44 8.56
C VAL A 66 -3.14 -0.65 8.09
N GLY A 67 -4.11 -0.50 8.99
CA GLY A 67 -5.52 -0.66 8.67
C GLY A 67 -5.82 -2.02 8.04
N SER A 68 -6.51 -2.03 6.90
CA SER A 68 -6.88 -3.24 6.18
C SER A 68 -5.71 -3.98 5.50
N ALA A 69 -4.48 -3.46 5.52
CA ALA A 69 -3.32 -4.08 4.86
C ALA A 69 -2.53 -5.08 5.73
N GLU A 70 -3.00 -5.42 6.94
CA GLU A 70 -2.30 -6.35 7.83
C GLU A 70 -2.02 -7.73 7.20
N SER A 71 -2.96 -8.26 6.40
CA SER A 71 -2.77 -9.55 5.71
C SER A 71 -1.65 -9.48 4.67
N ALA A 72 -1.59 -8.40 3.89
CA ALA A 72 -0.55 -8.19 2.89
C ALA A 72 0.84 -8.04 3.51
N LEU A 73 0.94 -7.44 4.70
CA LEU A 73 2.22 -7.38 5.43
C LEU A 73 2.61 -8.72 6.04
N ARG A 74 1.62 -9.52 6.48
CA ARG A 74 1.88 -10.87 6.99
C ARG A 74 2.50 -11.78 5.92
N GLU A 75 2.11 -11.63 4.66
CA GLU A 75 2.74 -12.36 3.53
C GLU A 75 4.23 -12.04 3.38
N LEU A 76 4.67 -10.85 3.78
CA LEU A 76 6.08 -10.47 3.83
C LEU A 76 6.81 -10.97 5.08
N GLY A 77 6.12 -11.72 5.95
CA GLY A 77 6.62 -12.13 7.25
C GLY A 77 6.70 -11.00 8.28
N LEU A 78 5.99 -9.89 8.04
CA LEU A 78 5.93 -8.76 8.97
C LEU A 78 4.75 -8.96 9.93
N ASP A 79 5.03 -8.79 11.22
CA ASP A 79 4.08 -9.01 12.29
C ASP A 79 3.41 -7.68 12.70
N ALA A 80 2.08 -7.66 12.76
CA ALA A 80 1.31 -6.46 13.09
C ALA A 80 1.55 -6.00 14.54
N GLN A 81 1.81 -6.92 15.47
CA GLN A 81 2.15 -6.58 16.85
C GLN A 81 3.54 -5.95 16.93
N VAL A 82 4.52 -6.47 16.19
CA VAL A 82 5.85 -5.87 16.06
C VAL A 82 5.73 -4.44 15.50
N LEU A 83 4.96 -4.26 14.42
CA LEU A 83 4.69 -2.93 13.85
C LEU A 83 4.08 -1.96 14.88
N ARG A 84 3.16 -2.41 15.73
CA ARG A 84 2.55 -1.54 16.75
C ARG A 84 3.49 -1.19 17.91
N THR A 85 4.50 -2.01 18.18
CA THR A 85 5.27 -1.93 19.43
C THR A 85 6.73 -1.53 19.22
N THR A 86 7.47 -2.30 18.43
CA THR A 86 8.91 -2.10 18.21
C THR A 86 9.22 -1.51 16.86
N GLY A 87 8.25 -1.51 15.95
CA GLY A 87 8.34 -1.01 14.59
C GLY A 87 8.93 -2.02 13.60
N VAL A 88 8.71 -1.75 12.32
CA VAL A 88 9.25 -2.54 11.20
C VAL A 88 9.89 -1.63 10.16
N PRO A 89 10.86 -2.11 9.37
CA PRO A 89 11.43 -1.35 8.27
C PRO A 89 10.34 -0.80 7.34
N CYS A 90 10.41 0.49 7.05
CA CYS A 90 9.49 1.13 6.11
C CYS A 90 10.12 2.36 5.46
N ILE A 91 9.57 2.75 4.32
CA ILE A 91 9.83 4.03 3.67
C ILE A 91 8.50 4.71 3.43
N ARG A 92 8.35 5.94 3.94
CA ARG A 92 7.21 6.81 3.68
C ARG A 92 7.55 7.74 2.52
N GLY A 93 6.62 7.92 1.60
CA GLY A 93 6.73 8.85 0.46
C GLY A 93 5.36 9.19 -0.12
N ASP A 94 5.30 9.98 -1.18
CA ASP A 94 4.11 10.25 -2.00
C ASP A 94 4.38 9.79 -3.44
N PHE A 95 4.22 8.49 -3.69
CA PHE A 95 4.72 7.84 -4.92
C PHE A 95 3.78 8.04 -6.10
N ASP A 96 2.48 8.18 -5.85
CA ASP A 96 1.47 8.48 -6.87
C ASP A 96 1.15 9.99 -7.01
N LYS A 97 1.69 10.82 -6.12
CA LYS A 97 1.57 12.29 -6.12
C LYS A 97 0.14 12.77 -5.85
N ASP A 98 -0.61 12.04 -5.03
CA ASP A 98 -1.95 12.44 -4.60
C ASP A 98 -1.96 13.31 -3.33
N GLY A 99 -0.79 13.47 -2.69
CA GLY A 99 -0.59 14.26 -1.48
C GLY A 99 -0.88 13.52 -0.17
N ALA A 100 -1.35 12.26 -0.24
CA ALA A 100 -1.41 11.36 0.89
C ALA A 100 -0.09 10.58 1.03
N PRO A 101 0.28 10.15 2.24
CA PRO A 101 1.48 9.35 2.42
C PRO A 101 1.25 7.90 2.02
N ASP A 102 2.14 7.37 1.20
CA ASP A 102 2.31 5.97 0.87
C ASP A 102 3.43 5.35 1.70
N TYR A 103 3.43 4.01 1.78
CA TYR A 103 4.39 3.28 2.60
C TYR A 103 4.92 2.05 1.87
N ALA A 104 6.24 1.98 1.66
CA ALA A 104 6.92 0.79 1.17
C ALA A 104 7.47 -0.02 2.35
N PHE A 105 7.14 -1.30 2.40
CA PHE A 105 7.58 -2.25 3.42
C PHE A 105 8.41 -3.35 2.75
N PRO A 106 9.73 -3.37 2.97
CA PRO A 106 10.52 -4.53 2.64
C PRO A 106 10.23 -5.68 3.62
N GLY A 107 10.35 -6.91 3.14
CA GLY A 107 10.00 -8.10 3.91
C GLY A 107 10.94 -8.41 5.07
N LYS A 108 10.57 -9.45 5.84
CA LYS A 108 11.35 -9.91 6.99
C LYS A 108 12.80 -10.21 6.61
N GLY A 109 13.73 -9.74 7.44
CA GLY A 109 15.16 -9.92 7.20
C GLY A 109 15.76 -8.87 6.26
N PHE A 110 15.02 -7.81 5.92
CA PHE A 110 15.54 -6.68 5.15
C PHE A 110 16.86 -6.18 5.74
N SER A 111 17.87 -6.14 4.87
CA SER A 111 19.18 -5.56 5.13
C SER A 111 19.85 -5.29 3.80
N CYS A 112 20.85 -4.41 3.79
CA CYS A 112 21.64 -4.13 2.60
C CYS A 112 22.36 -5.34 1.99
N ASN A 113 22.46 -6.45 2.71
CA ASN A 113 23.16 -7.67 2.32
C ASN A 113 22.21 -8.83 1.95
N GLY A 114 20.90 -8.59 1.89
CA GLY A 114 19.91 -9.62 1.62
C GLY A 114 18.77 -9.09 0.75
N SER A 115 18.36 -9.87 -0.25
CA SER A 115 17.22 -9.52 -1.10
C SER A 115 15.92 -9.98 -0.47
N VAL A 116 14.93 -9.08 -0.41
CA VAL A 116 13.58 -9.38 0.11
C VAL A 116 12.50 -8.77 -0.80
N PRO A 117 11.29 -9.35 -0.85
CA PRO A 117 10.15 -8.72 -1.52
C PRO A 117 9.72 -7.43 -0.82
N VAL A 118 9.04 -6.56 -1.58
CA VAL A 118 8.51 -5.27 -1.08
C VAL A 118 7.03 -5.15 -1.43
N ARG A 119 6.22 -4.70 -0.47
CA ARG A 119 4.85 -4.23 -0.70
C ARG A 119 4.79 -2.73 -0.49
N VAL A 120 4.09 -2.03 -1.37
CA VAL A 120 3.80 -0.60 -1.25
C VAL A 120 2.32 -0.42 -1.04
N LEU A 121 1.96 0.23 0.06
CA LEU A 121 0.60 0.59 0.43
C LEU A 121 0.35 2.00 -0.06
N PHE A 122 -0.56 2.12 -1.02
CA PHE A 122 -1.10 3.41 -1.42
C PHE A 122 -2.25 3.77 -0.49
N THR A 123 -2.23 4.99 0.06
CA THR A 123 -3.27 5.43 1.00
C THR A 123 -4.01 6.64 0.50
N SER A 124 -5.25 6.82 0.95
CA SER A 124 -5.98 8.05 0.74
C SER A 124 -6.87 8.32 1.94
N LYS A 125 -6.78 9.53 2.51
CA LYS A 125 -7.54 9.93 3.71
C LYS A 125 -7.39 8.95 4.89
N GLY A 126 -6.20 8.37 5.05
CA GLY A 126 -5.89 7.42 6.12
C GLY A 126 -6.48 6.02 5.91
N LEU A 127 -6.95 5.68 4.71
CA LEU A 127 -7.40 4.33 4.36
C LEU A 127 -6.48 3.73 3.29
N VAL A 128 -6.33 2.40 3.30
CA VAL A 128 -5.62 1.69 2.24
C VAL A 128 -6.46 1.77 0.97
N ARG A 129 -5.90 2.33 -0.09
CA ARG A 129 -6.49 2.36 -1.44
C ARG A 129 -6.10 1.12 -2.21
N GLU A 130 -4.82 0.76 -2.15
CA GLU A 130 -4.25 -0.30 -2.96
C GLU A 130 -2.96 -0.81 -2.30
N VAL A 131 -2.64 -2.10 -2.52
CA VAL A 131 -1.34 -2.66 -2.18
C VAL A 131 -0.71 -3.23 -3.44
N GLN A 132 0.48 -2.75 -3.80
CA GLN A 132 1.23 -3.25 -4.95
C GLN A 132 2.57 -3.87 -4.52
N SER A 133 3.11 -4.74 -5.37
CA SER A 133 4.46 -5.27 -5.18
C SER A 133 5.45 -4.52 -6.06
N LEU A 134 6.68 -4.36 -5.59
CA LEU A 134 7.77 -4.01 -6.51
C LEU A 134 8.02 -5.20 -7.46
N PRO A 135 8.45 -4.94 -8.71
CA PRO A 135 8.66 -5.99 -9.71
C PRO A 135 9.88 -6.88 -9.44
N ARG A 136 10.64 -6.59 -8.38
CA ARG A 136 11.86 -7.30 -7.96
C ARG A 136 12.01 -7.25 -6.45
N GLU A 137 12.75 -8.20 -5.92
CA GLU A 137 13.33 -8.11 -4.58
C GLU A 137 14.43 -7.04 -4.54
N VAL A 138 14.69 -6.52 -3.33
CA VAL A 138 15.59 -5.39 -3.08
C VAL A 138 16.47 -5.66 -1.87
N SER A 139 17.63 -4.99 -1.77
CA SER A 139 18.51 -5.11 -0.60
C SER A 139 18.82 -3.78 0.10
N CYS A 140 19.17 -2.72 -0.63
CA CYS A 140 19.48 -1.39 -0.07
C CYS A 140 18.46 -0.35 -0.53
N LEU A 141 17.19 -0.56 -0.17
CA LEU A 141 16.09 0.31 -0.57
C LEU A 141 16.09 1.65 0.20
N GLN A 142 16.00 2.77 -0.50
CA GLN A 142 15.87 4.12 0.05
C GLN A 142 14.82 4.94 -0.71
N LEU A 143 14.34 6.00 -0.05
CA LEU A 143 13.52 7.02 -0.70
C LEU A 143 14.39 7.81 -1.69
N TYR A 144 13.88 8.02 -2.90
CA TYR A 144 14.48 8.94 -3.87
C TYR A 144 13.53 10.10 -4.12
N LEU A 145 13.90 11.26 -3.58
CA LEU A 145 13.12 12.49 -3.65
C LEU A 145 13.11 13.09 -5.08
N PRO A 146 12.10 13.90 -5.42
CA PRO A 146 12.04 14.66 -6.65
C PRO A 146 13.34 15.43 -6.92
N ASN A 147 13.90 15.23 -8.10
CA ASN A 147 15.14 15.88 -8.53
C ASN A 147 15.04 16.28 -10.01
N LYS A 148 15.45 17.51 -10.31
CA LYS A 148 15.44 18.08 -11.68
C LYS A 148 16.57 17.56 -12.55
N LYS A 149 17.64 17.04 -11.95
CA LYS A 149 18.81 16.49 -12.65
C LYS A 149 18.96 15.00 -12.32
N PRO A 150 19.62 14.21 -13.17
CA PRO A 150 20.04 12.88 -12.78
C PRO A 150 20.82 12.90 -11.46
N GLY A 151 20.55 11.91 -10.62
CA GLY A 151 21.22 11.71 -9.35
C GLY A 151 22.55 10.99 -9.49
N ARG A 152 23.06 10.52 -8.35
CA ARG A 152 24.28 9.69 -8.29
C ARG A 152 24.09 8.43 -9.14
N HIS A 153 25.17 7.91 -9.73
CA HIS A 153 25.17 6.67 -10.53
C HIS A 153 24.18 6.67 -11.70
N GLY A 154 23.87 7.85 -12.27
CA GLY A 154 23.00 7.97 -13.44
C GLY A 154 21.51 7.76 -13.14
N VAL A 155 21.10 7.68 -11.87
CA VAL A 155 19.69 7.55 -11.49
C VAL A 155 18.88 8.70 -12.13
N PRO A 156 17.78 8.42 -12.85
CA PRO A 156 17.07 9.43 -13.60
C PRO A 156 16.54 10.58 -12.74
N ALA A 157 16.37 11.74 -13.37
CA ALA A 157 15.55 12.82 -12.80
C ALA A 157 14.10 12.34 -12.61
N THR A 158 13.43 12.83 -11.57
CA THR A 158 12.03 12.50 -11.28
C THR A 158 11.29 13.68 -10.70
N SER A 159 9.99 13.77 -10.98
CA SER A 159 9.10 14.84 -10.49
C SER A 159 8.18 14.38 -9.35
N ARG A 160 8.40 13.16 -8.83
CA ARG A 160 7.62 12.49 -7.80
C ARG A 160 8.55 11.63 -6.95
N ASP A 161 8.14 11.29 -5.74
CA ASP A 161 8.89 10.35 -4.91
C ASP A 161 9.01 9.01 -5.65
N ALA A 162 10.16 8.39 -5.45
CA ALA A 162 10.50 7.11 -6.05
C ALA A 162 11.27 6.28 -5.03
N LEU A 163 11.58 5.05 -5.40
CA LEU A 163 12.44 4.19 -4.60
C LEU A 163 13.71 3.90 -5.38
N VAL A 164 14.83 3.83 -4.68
CA VAL A 164 16.11 3.42 -5.23
C VAL A 164 16.66 2.28 -4.41
N ASP A 165 17.10 1.22 -5.07
CA ASP A 165 17.84 0.12 -4.46
C ASP A 165 19.29 0.21 -4.90
N TRP A 166 20.17 0.53 -3.95
CA TRP A 166 21.61 0.69 -4.17
C TRP A 166 22.38 -0.63 -4.13
N GLY A 167 21.68 -1.77 -4.23
CA GLY A 167 22.15 -3.11 -3.89
C GLY A 167 23.48 -3.60 -4.51
N GLU A 168 23.77 -4.87 -4.29
CA GLU A 168 25.06 -5.48 -4.62
C GLU A 168 25.22 -5.77 -6.14
N GLY A 169 26.45 -5.63 -6.65
CA GLY A 169 26.80 -6.04 -8.03
C GLY A 169 26.85 -4.92 -9.09
N ASN A 170 27.33 -3.73 -8.72
CA ASN A 170 27.60 -2.59 -9.61
C ASN A 170 26.36 -2.07 -10.38
N ALA A 171 25.16 -2.27 -9.85
CA ALA A 171 23.94 -1.78 -10.46
C ALA A 171 23.01 -1.15 -9.43
N THR A 172 22.60 0.09 -9.71
CA THR A 172 21.53 0.77 -9.00
C THR A 172 20.20 0.50 -9.70
N TRP A 173 19.17 0.17 -8.94
CA TRP A 173 17.81 0.02 -9.47
C TRP A 173 16.94 1.19 -9.05
N PHE A 174 16.28 1.80 -10.01
CA PHE A 174 15.37 2.92 -9.81
C PHE A 174 13.93 2.50 -10.11
N TYR A 175 13.05 2.66 -9.13
CA TYR A 175 11.66 2.26 -9.17
C TYR A 175 10.75 3.48 -9.16
N ARG A 176 9.95 3.64 -10.21
CA ARG A 176 9.01 4.75 -10.35
C ARG A 176 7.61 4.23 -10.61
N TYR A 177 6.65 4.71 -9.83
CA TYR A 177 5.24 4.48 -10.08
C TYR A 177 4.74 5.37 -11.22
N ASP A 178 4.11 4.78 -12.25
CA ASP A 178 3.59 5.51 -13.42
C ASP A 178 2.12 5.94 -13.28
N GLY A 179 1.50 5.69 -12.12
CA GLY A 179 0.07 5.90 -11.89
C GLY A 179 -0.77 4.63 -12.06
N LYS A 180 -0.15 3.52 -12.52
CA LYS A 180 -0.80 2.21 -12.63
C LYS A 180 0.06 1.09 -12.04
N ARG A 181 1.37 1.13 -12.28
CA ARG A 181 2.31 0.10 -11.85
C ARG A 181 3.70 0.66 -11.57
N TRP A 182 4.49 -0.16 -10.91
CA TRP A 182 5.91 0.10 -10.69
C TRP A 182 6.74 -0.27 -11.92
N ASN A 183 7.53 0.68 -12.42
CA ASN A 183 8.55 0.44 -13.44
C ASN A 183 9.93 0.46 -12.77
N ALA A 184 10.73 -0.59 -13.00
CA ALA A 184 12.11 -0.67 -12.55
C ALA A 184 13.08 -0.43 -13.71
N THR A 185 14.09 0.39 -13.49
CA THR A 185 15.18 0.66 -14.44
C THR A 185 16.52 0.40 -13.79
N ARG A 186 17.42 -0.28 -14.49
CA ARG A 186 18.77 -0.61 -14.03
C ARG A 186 19.77 0.42 -14.55
N HIS A 187 20.65 0.90 -13.68
CA HIS A 187 21.71 1.85 -13.98
C HIS A 187 23.04 1.28 -13.50
N LEU A 188 24.02 1.15 -14.39
CA LEU A 188 25.32 0.60 -14.03
C LEU A 188 26.17 1.67 -13.34
N SER A 189 26.86 1.26 -12.28
CA SER A 189 27.69 2.16 -11.46
C SER A 189 28.94 2.66 -12.21
N GLU A 190 29.33 2.02 -13.32
CA GLU A 190 30.60 2.22 -14.05
C GLU A 190 30.49 3.01 -15.37
N SER A 191 29.32 3.56 -15.72
CA SER A 191 29.13 4.25 -17.02
C SER A 191 29.53 5.74 -17.08
N HIS A 192 30.40 6.22 -16.18
CA HIS A 192 30.91 7.60 -16.21
C HIS A 192 32.40 7.71 -15.87
#